data_AF-A0A098EG62-F1
#
_entry.id   AF-A0A098EG62-F1
#
_cell.length_a   1.000
_cell.length_b   1.000
_cell.length_c   1.000
_cell.angle_alpha   90.00
_cell.angle_beta   90.00
_cell.angle_gamma   90.00
#
_symmetry.space_group_name_H-M   'P 1'
#
loop_
_entity.id
_entity.type
_entity.pdbx_description
1 polymer ?
#
loop_
_entity_poly.entity_id
_entity_poly.type
_entity_poly.pdbx_seq_one_letter_code
_entity_poly.pdbx_strand_id
1 'polypeptide(L)'
;MPKAQKMFLNFLEEYFLKISETKIPILIIDELQVIGDLEINGKAIYKLFNFFIRLTKELHICHVFALSSDSLFIEKVYSEAMLQGRARYLLVDDFDEKTARKFLEKYGFVEEEIKLANEYVGGKPALLTTMIDEKKIGRGIKDYVEKGLADSKEEIAQLLYYIKTIGVTIKYQGKDIDVNYEDTIEILKNFSGKEFYKYFIITPEHCYLVSKNILFVDTREKIIKPQTKFDLLAIRKF
;
A
#
# COMPACT_ATOMS: atom_id res chain seq x y z
N MET A 1 22.47 12.11 -20.07
CA MET A 1 21.83 12.45 -18.77
C MET A 1 21.97 13.95 -18.56
N PRO A 2 20.98 14.65 -17.97
CA PRO A 2 21.22 16.00 -17.47
C PRO A 2 22.44 15.98 -16.55
N LYS A 3 23.37 16.92 -16.72
CA LYS A 3 24.68 16.92 -16.05
C LYS A 3 24.57 16.79 -14.52
N ALA A 4 23.56 17.42 -13.93
CA ALA A 4 23.29 17.41 -12.48
C ALA A 4 22.93 16.02 -11.94
N GLN A 5 22.05 15.26 -12.60
CA GLN A 5 21.65 13.92 -12.15
C GLN A 5 22.85 12.96 -12.09
N LYS A 6 23.79 13.11 -13.04
CA LYS A 6 24.97 12.24 -13.10
C LYS A 6 25.97 12.59 -12.01
N MET A 7 26.16 13.87 -11.76
CA MET A 7 26.99 14.32 -10.64
C MET A 7 26.45 13.82 -9.30
N PHE A 8 25.12 13.84 -9.11
CA PHE A 8 24.50 13.36 -7.87
C PHE A 8 24.70 11.86 -7.64
N LEU A 9 24.41 11.01 -8.64
CA LEU A 9 24.59 9.56 -8.49
C LEU A 9 26.07 9.18 -8.29
N ASN A 10 26.98 9.83 -9.01
CA ASN A 10 28.42 9.63 -8.83
C ASN A 10 28.88 10.02 -7.42
N PHE A 11 28.41 11.16 -6.91
CA PHE A 11 28.70 11.59 -5.55
C PHE A 11 28.22 10.56 -4.52
N LEU A 12 26.98 10.05 -4.67
CA LEU A 12 26.46 9.02 -3.77
C LEU A 12 27.29 7.72 -3.86
N GLU A 13 27.70 7.31 -5.07
CA GLU A 13 28.56 6.14 -5.25
C GLU A 13 29.88 6.27 -4.51
N GLU A 14 30.60 7.38 -4.72
CA GLU A 14 31.87 7.68 -4.02
C GLU A 14 31.68 7.73 -2.50
N TYR A 15 30.57 8.31 -2.05
CA TYR A 15 30.22 8.37 -0.63
C TYR A 15 30.00 6.97 -0.03
N PHE A 16 29.22 6.11 -0.69
CA PHE A 16 28.99 4.74 -0.24
C PHE A 16 30.25 3.87 -0.33
N LEU A 17 31.08 4.05 -1.36
CA LEU A 17 32.38 3.39 -1.49
C LEU A 17 33.25 3.68 -0.26
N LYS A 18 33.40 4.96 0.10
CA LYS A 18 34.19 5.37 1.26
C LYS A 18 33.66 4.81 2.59
N ILE A 19 32.34 4.71 2.75
CA ILE A 19 31.77 4.07 3.96
C ILE A 19 32.06 2.57 3.95
N SER A 20 31.91 1.92 2.79
CA SER A 20 32.11 0.47 2.61
C SER A 20 33.50 -0.03 2.95
N GLU A 21 34.51 0.83 2.92
CA GLU A 21 35.87 0.53 3.40
C GLU A 21 35.93 0.15 4.89
N THR A 22 34.94 0.58 5.69
CA THR A 22 34.92 0.33 7.14
C THR A 22 33.67 -0.37 7.64
N LYS A 23 32.52 -0.17 6.98
CA LYS A 23 31.21 -0.72 7.38
C LYS A 23 30.33 -0.93 6.15
N ILE A 24 29.44 -1.92 6.16
CA ILE A 24 28.46 -2.09 5.08
C ILE A 24 27.30 -1.10 5.29
N PRO A 25 27.13 -0.05 4.45
CA PRO A 25 26.02 0.87 4.53
C PRO A 25 24.68 0.22 4.19
N ILE A 26 23.61 0.77 4.77
CA ILE A 26 22.22 0.44 4.45
C ILE A 26 21.54 1.72 3.97
N LEU A 27 21.12 1.74 2.70
CA LEU A 27 20.30 2.79 2.12
C LEU A 27 18.82 2.41 2.26
N ILE A 28 18.06 3.27 2.94
CA ILE A 28 16.61 3.12 3.09
C ILE A 28 15.93 4.26 2.34
N ILE A 29 14.99 3.92 1.48
CA ILE A 29 14.17 4.86 0.73
C ILE A 29 12.73 4.57 1.06
N ASP A 30 12.12 5.49 1.79
CA ASP A 30 10.71 5.43 2.12
C ASP A 30 9.86 6.09 1.03
N GLU A 31 8.63 5.63 0.89
CA GLU A 31 7.64 6.12 -0.11
C GLU A 31 8.20 6.26 -1.53
N LEU A 32 8.81 5.18 -2.04
CA LEU A 32 9.45 5.12 -3.34
C LEU A 32 8.55 5.59 -4.51
N GLN A 33 7.23 5.40 -4.40
CA GLN A 33 6.26 5.84 -5.41
C GLN A 33 6.23 7.34 -5.62
N VAL A 34 6.62 8.15 -4.61
CA VAL A 34 6.75 9.61 -4.76
C VAL A 34 7.76 9.96 -5.86
N ILE A 35 8.79 9.13 -6.02
CA ILE A 35 9.77 9.28 -7.10
C ILE A 35 9.18 8.88 -8.46
N GLY A 36 8.18 7.99 -8.47
CA GLY A 36 7.38 7.62 -9.63
C GLY A 36 6.43 8.73 -10.09
N ASP A 37 5.88 9.51 -9.14
CA ASP A 37 4.94 10.61 -9.38
C ASP A 37 5.59 11.90 -9.87
N LEU A 38 6.88 12.11 -9.55
CA LEU A 38 7.68 13.14 -10.21
C LEU A 38 7.69 12.80 -11.70
N GLU A 39 7.20 13.69 -12.57
CA GLU A 39 7.17 13.54 -14.05
C GLU A 39 8.56 13.31 -14.66
N ILE A 40 9.16 12.16 -14.37
CA ILE A 40 10.48 11.76 -14.84
C ILE A 40 10.37 10.38 -15.49
N ASN A 41 9.36 10.26 -16.35
CA ASN A 41 9.39 9.61 -17.67
C ASN A 41 10.23 8.34 -17.76
N GLY A 42 9.95 7.30 -16.96
CA GLY A 42 10.56 5.96 -17.04
C GLY A 42 12.07 5.91 -16.80
N LYS A 43 12.87 6.69 -17.53
CA LYS A 43 14.32 6.81 -17.44
C LYS A 43 14.83 7.16 -16.04
N ALA A 44 14.14 7.93 -15.19
CA ALA A 44 14.68 8.22 -13.85
C ALA A 44 14.47 7.10 -12.85
N ILE A 45 13.26 6.51 -12.79
CA ILE A 45 13.04 5.35 -11.94
C ILE A 45 13.93 4.18 -12.40
N TYR A 46 14.10 4.00 -13.72
CA TYR A 46 15.04 3.01 -14.26
C TYR A 46 16.49 3.30 -13.90
N LYS A 47 16.94 4.56 -13.99
CA LYS A 47 18.30 4.94 -13.54
C LYS A 47 18.50 4.70 -12.06
N LEU A 48 17.48 5.01 -11.25
CA LEU A 48 17.53 4.83 -9.81
C LEU A 48 17.67 3.35 -9.45
N PHE A 49 16.86 2.48 -10.06
CA PHE A 49 17.00 1.04 -9.86
C PHE A 49 18.30 0.48 -10.41
N ASN A 50 18.77 0.92 -11.57
CA ASN A 50 20.09 0.54 -12.08
C ASN A 50 21.20 0.98 -11.13
N PHE A 51 21.07 2.14 -10.51
CA PHE A 51 21.99 2.60 -9.48
C PHE A 51 21.95 1.70 -8.24
N PHE A 52 20.77 1.28 -7.76
CA PHE A 52 20.69 0.31 -6.65
C PHE A 52 21.30 -1.04 -7.02
N ILE A 53 21.08 -1.53 -8.24
CA ILE A 53 21.69 -2.77 -8.73
C ILE A 53 23.21 -2.61 -8.75
N ARG A 54 23.73 -1.47 -9.23
CA ARG A 54 25.16 -1.17 -9.21
C ARG A 54 25.75 -1.21 -7.79
N LEU A 55 25.11 -0.54 -6.83
CA LEU A 55 25.57 -0.56 -5.43
C LEU A 55 25.52 -1.95 -4.79
N THR A 56 24.49 -2.75 -5.08
CA THR A 56 24.19 -4.01 -4.37
C THR A 56 24.75 -5.27 -5.03
N LYS A 57 24.79 -5.31 -6.37
CA LYS A 57 25.11 -6.51 -7.17
C LYS A 57 26.38 -6.38 -8.00
N GLU A 58 26.77 -5.16 -8.40
CA GLU A 58 28.01 -4.96 -9.15
C GLU A 58 29.17 -4.68 -8.18
N LEU A 59 28.97 -3.70 -7.29
CA LEU A 59 30.00 -3.24 -6.35
C LEU A 59 29.94 -4.00 -5.02
N HIS A 60 28.78 -4.56 -4.64
CA HIS A 60 28.56 -5.23 -3.36
C HIS A 60 28.89 -4.37 -2.13
N ILE A 61 28.69 -3.06 -2.23
CA ILE A 61 29.11 -2.08 -1.21
C ILE A 61 27.96 -1.57 -0.33
N CYS A 62 26.71 -1.95 -0.58
CA CYS A 62 25.56 -1.42 0.13
C CYS A 62 24.38 -2.40 0.12
N HIS A 63 23.53 -2.35 1.15
CA HIS A 63 22.19 -2.92 1.12
C HIS A 63 21.16 -1.83 0.86
N VAL A 64 20.15 -2.11 0.03
CA VAL A 64 19.10 -1.15 -0.30
C VAL A 64 17.74 -1.71 0.12
N PHE A 65 16.99 -0.94 0.92
CA PHE A 65 15.59 -1.15 1.21
C PHE A 65 14.80 -0.01 0.55
N ALA A 66 13.90 -0.36 -0.37
CA ALA A 66 12.95 0.58 -0.94
C ALA A 66 11.55 0.17 -0.47
N LEU A 67 10.88 1.09 0.22
CA LEU A 67 9.54 0.91 0.77
C LEU A 67 8.55 1.71 -0.05
N SER A 68 7.33 1.20 -0.17
CA SER A 68 6.24 1.89 -0.85
C SER A 68 4.92 1.42 -0.27
N SER A 69 4.02 2.36 -0.01
CA SER A 69 2.63 2.05 0.34
C SER A 69 1.76 1.80 -0.89
N ASP A 70 2.21 2.18 -2.10
CA ASP A 70 1.50 1.97 -3.35
C ASP A 70 1.82 0.61 -3.98
N SER A 71 0.89 -0.32 -3.78
CA SER A 71 0.99 -1.66 -4.35
C SER A 71 1.01 -1.72 -5.88
N LEU A 72 0.30 -0.81 -6.57
CA LEU A 72 0.27 -0.76 -8.04
C LEU A 72 1.58 -0.23 -8.60
N PHE A 73 2.19 0.72 -7.91
CA PHE A 73 3.54 1.16 -8.26
C PHE A 73 4.55 0.01 -8.15
N ILE A 74 4.48 -0.78 -7.07
CA ILE A 74 5.34 -1.96 -6.92
C ILE A 74 5.05 -3.02 -7.99
N GLU A 75 3.77 -3.25 -8.34
CA GLU A 75 3.38 -4.14 -9.43
C GLU A 75 4.11 -3.77 -10.71
N LYS A 76 3.97 -2.51 -11.12
CA LYS A 76 4.55 -1.97 -12.35
C LYS A 76 6.07 -2.10 -12.37
N VAL A 77 6.74 -1.70 -11.29
CA VAL A 77 8.20 -1.77 -11.20
C VAL A 77 8.70 -3.22 -11.23
N TYR A 78 7.99 -4.13 -10.56
CA TYR A 78 8.41 -5.53 -10.48
C TYR A 78 8.12 -6.28 -11.78
N SER A 79 6.98 -6.01 -12.45
CA SER A 79 6.53 -6.68 -13.67
C SER A 79 7.25 -6.22 -14.94
N GLU A 80 7.74 -4.99 -15.00
CA GLU A 80 8.58 -4.46 -16.10
C GLU A 80 10.00 -5.10 -16.17
N ALA A 81 10.21 -6.27 -15.54
CA ALA A 81 11.47 -7.03 -15.48
C ALA A 81 12.69 -6.28 -14.89
N MET A 82 12.49 -5.09 -14.32
CA MET A 82 13.57 -4.28 -13.73
C MET A 82 14.14 -4.91 -12.46
N LEU A 83 13.27 -5.45 -11.62
CA LEU A 83 13.63 -6.04 -10.32
C LEU A 83 13.48 -7.56 -10.27
N GLN A 84 12.83 -8.17 -11.26
CA GLN A 84 12.61 -9.61 -11.30
C GLN A 84 13.96 -10.36 -11.25
N GLY A 85 14.15 -11.16 -10.20
CA GLY A 85 15.40 -11.89 -9.95
C GLY A 85 16.57 -11.04 -9.42
N ARG A 86 16.40 -9.72 -9.29
CA ARG A 86 17.44 -8.78 -8.82
C ARG A 86 17.16 -8.21 -7.43
N ALA A 87 15.89 -8.18 -7.01
CA ALA A 87 15.47 -7.78 -5.68
C ALA A 87 14.59 -8.85 -5.00
N ARG A 88 14.54 -8.80 -3.67
CA ARG A 88 13.63 -9.60 -2.86
C ARG A 88 12.44 -8.74 -2.46
N TYR A 89 11.23 -9.19 -2.79
CA TYR A 89 9.99 -8.57 -2.32
C TYR A 89 9.63 -9.06 -0.92
N LEU A 90 9.31 -8.13 -0.03
CA LEU A 90 8.84 -8.37 1.33
C LEU A 90 7.53 -7.59 1.51
N LEU A 91 6.42 -8.31 1.63
CA LEU A 91 5.15 -7.71 2.05
C LEU A 91 5.16 -7.58 3.56
N VAL A 92 4.98 -6.35 4.05
CA VAL A 92 4.68 -6.08 5.46
C VAL A 92 3.16 -5.89 5.54
N ASP A 93 2.48 -6.90 6.07
CA ASP A 93 1.03 -6.94 6.16
C ASP A 93 0.53 -6.68 7.58
N ASP A 94 -0.78 -6.59 7.72
CA ASP A 94 -1.48 -6.51 9.00
C ASP A 94 -1.14 -7.70 9.92
N PHE A 95 -1.29 -7.49 11.22
CA PHE A 95 -1.12 -8.58 12.19
C PHE A 95 -2.14 -9.69 11.96
N ASP A 96 -1.70 -10.95 12.13
CA ASP A 96 -2.66 -12.04 12.31
C ASP A 96 -3.46 -11.87 13.61
N GLU A 97 -4.59 -12.54 13.73
CA GLU A 97 -5.50 -12.41 14.87
C GLU A 97 -4.80 -12.65 16.21
N LYS A 98 -3.88 -13.63 16.25
CA LYS A 98 -3.12 -13.98 17.46
C LYS A 98 -2.16 -12.86 17.87
N THR A 99 -1.53 -12.24 16.89
CA THR A 99 -0.58 -11.13 17.10
C THR A 99 -1.33 -9.86 17.48
N ALA A 100 -2.45 -9.56 16.84
CA ALA A 100 -3.32 -8.43 17.18
C ALA A 100 -3.86 -8.55 18.61
N ARG A 101 -4.37 -9.74 18.99
CA ARG A 101 -4.79 -10.06 20.36
C ARG A 101 -3.67 -9.79 21.36
N LYS A 102 -2.49 -10.39 21.16
CA LYS A 102 -1.33 -10.19 22.05
C LYS A 102 -0.87 -8.74 22.11
N PHE A 103 -1.04 -7.98 21.02
CA PHE A 103 -0.72 -6.57 20.99
C PHE A 103 -1.67 -5.79 21.89
N LEU A 104 -2.99 -5.98 21.75
CA LEU A 104 -4.02 -5.31 22.55
C LEU A 104 -4.00 -5.70 24.04
N GLU A 105 -3.72 -6.97 24.36
CA GLU A 105 -3.58 -7.44 25.75
C GLU A 105 -2.52 -6.64 26.53
N LYS A 106 -1.42 -6.24 25.89
CA LYS A 106 -0.38 -5.39 26.50
C LYS A 106 -0.87 -4.00 26.91
N TYR A 107 -1.99 -3.55 26.34
CA TYR A 107 -2.61 -2.26 26.61
C TYR A 107 -3.89 -2.38 27.45
N GLY A 108 -4.13 -3.53 28.09
CA GLY A 108 -5.23 -3.71 29.04
C GLY A 108 -6.61 -3.81 28.39
N PHE A 109 -6.67 -4.30 27.14
CA PHE A 109 -7.94 -4.62 26.49
C PHE A 109 -8.53 -5.91 27.07
N VAL A 110 -9.82 -5.90 27.36
CA VAL A 110 -10.56 -7.09 27.82
C VAL A 110 -11.09 -7.90 26.65
N GLU A 111 -11.53 -9.14 26.90
CA GLU A 111 -11.93 -10.08 25.85
C GLU A 111 -13.03 -9.52 24.93
N GLU A 112 -14.00 -8.80 25.49
CA GLU A 112 -15.08 -8.16 24.74
C GLU A 112 -14.56 -7.07 23.79
N GLU A 113 -13.56 -6.29 24.22
CA GLU A 113 -12.95 -5.24 23.39
C GLU A 113 -12.04 -5.85 22.30
N ILE A 114 -11.33 -6.92 22.61
CA ILE A 114 -10.52 -7.68 21.65
C ILE A 114 -11.43 -8.31 20.59
N LYS A 115 -12.58 -8.84 20.99
CA LYS A 115 -13.58 -9.37 20.05
C LYS A 115 -14.07 -8.28 19.10
N LEU A 116 -14.39 -7.08 19.62
CA LEU A 116 -14.75 -5.93 18.78
C LEU A 116 -13.61 -5.52 17.83
N ALA A 117 -12.36 -5.50 18.31
CA ALA A 117 -11.21 -5.23 17.44
C ALA A 117 -11.11 -6.26 16.31
N ASN A 118 -11.21 -7.55 16.64
CA ASN A 118 -11.13 -8.63 15.65
C ASN A 118 -12.28 -8.56 14.64
N GLU A 119 -13.49 -8.22 15.07
CA GLU A 119 -14.66 -8.14 14.20
C GLU A 119 -14.64 -6.92 13.27
N TYR A 120 -14.18 -5.75 13.74
CA TYR A 120 -14.32 -4.48 13.01
C TYR A 120 -13.03 -3.86 12.52
N VAL A 121 -11.94 -3.98 13.30
CA VAL A 121 -10.66 -3.30 13.05
C VAL A 121 -9.67 -4.21 12.32
N GLY A 122 -9.65 -5.49 12.68
CA GLY A 122 -8.70 -6.46 12.17
C GLY A 122 -7.29 -6.26 12.74
N GLY A 123 -6.27 -6.61 11.95
CA GLY A 123 -4.87 -6.62 12.38
C GLY A 123 -4.08 -5.34 12.12
N LYS A 124 -4.71 -4.30 11.55
CA LYS A 124 -3.99 -3.12 11.04
C LYS A 124 -3.35 -2.32 12.17
N PRO A 125 -2.01 -2.25 12.28
CA PRO A 125 -1.35 -1.66 13.44
C PRO A 125 -1.72 -0.19 13.68
N ALA A 126 -1.91 0.60 12.61
CA ALA A 126 -2.32 1.99 12.72
C ALA A 126 -3.71 2.13 13.39
N LEU A 127 -4.69 1.33 12.98
CA LEU A 127 -6.04 1.36 13.56
C LEU A 127 -6.05 0.83 14.99
N LEU A 128 -5.30 -0.26 15.26
CA LEU A 128 -5.15 -0.77 16.62
C LEU A 128 -4.52 0.28 17.55
N THR A 129 -3.56 1.06 17.05
CA THR A 129 -2.94 2.17 17.82
C THR A 129 -3.95 3.28 18.10
N THR A 130 -4.73 3.69 17.09
CA THR A 130 -5.81 4.67 17.30
C THR A 130 -6.84 4.18 18.32
N MET A 131 -7.23 2.90 18.24
CA MET A 131 -8.15 2.27 19.19
C MET A 131 -7.59 2.28 20.62
N ILE A 132 -6.28 2.03 20.79
CA ILE A 132 -5.59 2.15 22.08
C ILE A 132 -5.63 3.59 22.61
N ASP A 133 -5.40 4.57 21.74
CA ASP A 133 -5.40 5.98 22.14
C ASP A 133 -6.80 6.46 22.54
N GLU A 134 -7.85 6.04 21.81
CA GLU A 134 -9.25 6.29 22.17
C GLU A 134 -9.61 5.70 23.55
N LYS A 135 -9.16 4.47 23.84
CA LYS A 135 -9.34 3.86 25.16
C LYS A 135 -8.65 4.66 26.26
N LYS A 136 -7.40 5.11 26.03
CA LYS A 136 -6.62 5.87 27.02
C LYS A 136 -7.27 7.21 27.40
N ILE A 137 -7.93 7.86 26.45
CA ILE A 137 -8.67 9.11 26.70
C ILE A 137 -10.10 8.87 27.25
N GLY A 138 -10.46 7.62 27.51
CA GLY A 138 -11.75 7.25 28.11
C GLY A 138 -12.92 7.18 27.14
N ARG A 139 -12.69 7.19 25.82
CA ARG A 139 -13.76 6.97 24.83
C ARG A 139 -14.10 5.48 24.73
N GLY A 140 -15.36 5.20 24.44
CA GLY A 140 -15.84 3.85 24.25
C GLY A 140 -15.25 3.23 22.99
N ILE A 141 -14.70 2.03 23.11
CA ILE A 141 -14.27 1.21 21.97
C ILE A 141 -15.40 1.01 20.95
N LYS A 142 -16.62 0.86 21.45
CA LYS A 142 -17.82 0.72 20.62
C LYS A 142 -18.04 1.94 19.73
N ASP A 143 -17.89 3.14 20.28
CA ASP A 143 -18.06 4.39 19.53
C ASP A 143 -16.99 4.52 18.44
N TYR A 144 -15.74 4.11 18.75
CA TYR A 144 -14.65 4.09 17.77
C TYR A 144 -14.97 3.17 16.58
N VAL A 145 -15.44 1.93 16.82
CA VAL A 145 -15.75 1.00 15.73
C VAL A 145 -17.00 1.40 14.95
N GLU A 146 -18.02 1.95 15.61
CA GLU A 146 -19.22 2.45 14.94
C GLU A 146 -18.92 3.63 14.04
N LYS A 147 -18.10 4.58 14.53
CA LYS A 147 -17.65 5.72 13.75
C LYS A 147 -16.78 5.29 12.57
N GLY A 148 -15.76 4.46 12.79
CA GLY A 148 -14.89 3.98 11.70
C GLY A 148 -15.67 3.26 10.60
N LEU A 149 -16.68 2.46 10.96
CA LEU A 149 -17.54 1.82 9.97
C LEU A 149 -18.48 2.80 9.25
N ALA A 150 -18.95 3.85 9.93
CA ALA A 150 -19.75 4.90 9.31
C ALA A 150 -18.91 5.71 8.31
N ASP A 151 -17.71 6.11 8.71
CA ASP A 151 -16.76 6.88 7.88
C ASP A 151 -16.43 6.10 6.59
N SER A 152 -16.02 4.83 6.67
CA SER A 152 -15.76 4.00 5.47
C SER A 152 -16.98 3.84 4.56
N LYS A 153 -18.21 3.74 5.12
CA LYS A 153 -19.43 3.67 4.30
C LYS A 153 -19.67 4.97 3.54
N GLU A 154 -19.50 6.11 4.21
CA GLU A 154 -19.71 7.42 3.62
C GLU A 154 -18.69 7.66 2.51
N GLU A 155 -17.42 7.35 2.74
CA GLU A 155 -16.35 7.45 1.75
C GLU A 155 -16.65 6.61 0.50
N ILE A 156 -17.04 5.34 0.67
CA ILE A 156 -17.37 4.45 -0.46
C ILE A 156 -18.64 4.92 -1.17
N ALA A 157 -19.68 5.33 -0.44
CA ALA A 157 -20.91 5.86 -1.05
C ALA A 157 -20.64 7.12 -1.87
N GLN A 158 -19.83 8.03 -1.34
CA GLN A 158 -19.44 9.26 -2.02
C GLN A 158 -18.64 8.94 -3.28
N LEU A 159 -17.65 8.04 -3.20
CA LEU A 159 -16.86 7.58 -4.33
C LEU A 159 -17.76 7.03 -5.45
N LEU A 160 -18.69 6.14 -5.10
CA LEU A 160 -19.65 5.55 -6.04
C LEU A 160 -20.58 6.60 -6.67
N TYR A 161 -21.00 7.60 -5.91
CA TYR A 161 -21.78 8.73 -6.42
C TYR A 161 -20.99 9.57 -7.44
N TYR A 162 -19.72 9.86 -7.15
CA TYR A 162 -18.85 10.59 -8.09
C TYR A 162 -18.74 9.87 -9.43
N ILE A 163 -18.48 8.55 -9.42
CA ILE A 163 -18.39 7.76 -10.66
C ILE A 163 -19.72 7.84 -11.42
N LYS A 164 -20.85 7.62 -10.74
CA LYS A 164 -22.17 7.52 -11.38
C LYS A 164 -22.70 8.85 -11.93
N THR A 165 -22.51 9.94 -11.19
CA THR A 165 -23.22 11.20 -11.46
C THR A 165 -22.32 12.27 -12.07
N ILE A 166 -21.04 12.30 -11.69
CA ILE A 166 -20.09 13.33 -12.13
C ILE A 166 -19.19 12.80 -13.24
N GLY A 167 -18.85 11.51 -13.19
CA GLY A 167 -17.84 10.89 -14.04
C GLY A 167 -16.44 11.10 -13.47
N VAL A 168 -15.61 10.07 -13.58
CA VAL A 168 -14.23 10.09 -13.10
C VAL A 168 -13.35 9.50 -14.19
N THR A 169 -12.31 10.23 -14.57
CA THR A 169 -11.32 9.80 -15.55
C THR A 169 -9.98 9.58 -14.86
N ILE A 170 -9.31 8.46 -15.15
CA ILE A 170 -7.96 8.17 -14.66
C ILE A 170 -7.00 7.89 -15.80
N LYS A 171 -5.70 8.08 -15.56
CA LYS A 171 -4.67 7.56 -16.48
C LYS A 171 -4.47 6.07 -16.27
N TYR A 172 -4.76 5.29 -17.29
CA TYR A 172 -4.48 3.86 -17.33
C TYR A 172 -3.72 3.52 -18.61
N GLN A 173 -2.54 2.92 -18.46
CA GLN A 173 -1.62 2.60 -19.57
C GLN A 173 -1.32 3.79 -20.51
N GLY A 174 -1.23 5.01 -19.94
CA GLY A 174 -0.94 6.23 -20.69
C GLY A 174 -2.11 6.83 -21.46
N LYS A 175 -3.32 6.29 -21.30
CA LYS A 175 -4.56 6.83 -21.84
C LYS A 175 -5.47 7.29 -20.72
N ASP A 176 -6.23 8.35 -20.97
CA ASP A 176 -7.31 8.77 -20.10
C ASP A 176 -8.51 7.84 -20.34
N ILE A 177 -8.97 7.17 -19.28
CA ILE A 177 -10.07 6.20 -19.31
C ILE A 177 -11.08 6.57 -18.22
N ASP A 178 -12.35 6.61 -18.60
CA ASP A 178 -13.45 6.81 -17.67
C ASP A 178 -13.69 5.54 -16.85
N VAL A 179 -13.78 5.72 -15.53
CA VAL A 179 -14.09 4.65 -14.58
C VAL A 179 -15.55 4.25 -14.75
N ASN A 180 -15.82 2.97 -14.99
CA ASN A 180 -17.19 2.50 -15.16
C ASN A 180 -17.85 2.18 -13.80
N TYR A 181 -19.07 2.68 -13.60
CA TYR A 181 -19.82 2.49 -12.34
C TYR A 181 -20.23 1.03 -12.13
N GLU A 182 -20.81 0.39 -13.15
CA GLU A 182 -21.28 -0.99 -13.08
C GLU A 182 -20.14 -1.97 -12.79
N ASP A 183 -19.01 -1.81 -13.47
CA ASP A 183 -17.80 -2.61 -13.29
C ASP A 183 -17.19 -2.40 -11.89
N THR A 184 -17.21 -1.15 -11.40
CA THR A 184 -16.77 -0.85 -10.02
C THR A 184 -17.64 -1.58 -9.00
N ILE A 185 -18.97 -1.59 -9.20
CA ILE A 185 -19.90 -2.32 -8.33
C ILE A 185 -19.66 -3.83 -8.40
N GLU A 186 -19.39 -4.38 -9.59
CA GLU A 186 -19.08 -5.80 -9.74
C GLU A 186 -17.81 -6.20 -8.97
N ILE A 187 -16.77 -5.36 -9.03
CA ILE A 187 -15.54 -5.53 -8.24
C ILE A 187 -15.85 -5.58 -6.75
N LEU A 188 -16.63 -4.63 -6.23
CA LEU A 188 -16.97 -4.57 -4.82
C LEU A 188 -17.82 -5.79 -4.37
N LYS A 189 -18.73 -6.28 -5.23
CA LYS A 189 -19.56 -7.47 -4.96
C LYS A 189 -18.74 -8.75 -4.77
N ASN A 190 -17.51 -8.83 -5.28
CA ASN A 190 -16.63 -9.98 -5.03
C ASN A 190 -16.34 -10.20 -3.53
N PHE A 191 -16.53 -9.18 -2.68
CA PHE A 191 -16.30 -9.23 -1.24
C PHE A 191 -17.51 -9.62 -0.40
N SER A 192 -18.69 -9.87 -0.98
CA SER A 192 -19.91 -10.20 -0.21
C SER A 192 -19.76 -11.39 0.74
N GLY A 193 -18.88 -12.35 0.43
CA GLY A 193 -18.57 -13.51 1.28
C GLY A 193 -17.10 -13.86 1.39
N LYS A 194 -16.21 -12.99 0.88
CA LYS A 194 -14.76 -13.23 0.83
C LYS A 194 -14.03 -12.03 1.40
N GLU A 195 -12.86 -12.25 2.02
CA GLU A 195 -11.99 -11.15 2.47
C GLU A 195 -11.02 -10.70 1.38
N PHE A 196 -10.76 -11.57 0.39
CA PHE A 196 -9.94 -11.29 -0.78
C PHE A 196 -10.39 -12.16 -1.97
N TYR A 197 -9.97 -11.79 -3.17
CA TYR A 197 -10.11 -12.64 -4.37
C TYR A 197 -8.86 -12.58 -5.23
N LYS A 198 -8.64 -13.61 -6.07
CA LYS A 198 -7.53 -13.61 -7.03
C LYS A 198 -7.90 -12.82 -8.27
N TYR A 199 -6.99 -11.99 -8.75
CA TYR A 199 -7.16 -11.25 -10.00
C TYR A 199 -6.33 -11.84 -11.13
N PHE A 200 -6.85 -11.72 -12.35
CA PHE A 200 -6.11 -12.03 -13.58
C PHE A 200 -5.53 -10.77 -14.22
N ILE A 201 -6.31 -9.69 -14.22
CA ILE A 201 -5.97 -8.40 -14.78
C ILE A 201 -6.39 -7.30 -13.81
N ILE A 202 -5.56 -6.27 -13.69
CA ILE A 202 -5.91 -5.01 -13.01
C ILE A 202 -6.60 -4.14 -14.04
N THR A 203 -7.82 -3.69 -13.76
CA THR A 203 -8.60 -2.80 -14.64
C THR A 203 -8.52 -1.35 -14.15
N PRO A 204 -8.98 -0.36 -14.94
CA PRO A 204 -9.06 1.03 -14.49
C PRO A 204 -9.81 1.20 -13.15
N GLU A 205 -10.88 0.47 -12.94
CA GLU A 205 -11.70 0.50 -11.72
C GLU A 205 -10.90 -0.01 -10.50
N HIS A 206 -10.10 -1.07 -10.68
CA HIS A 206 -9.18 -1.54 -9.65
C HIS A 206 -8.15 -0.45 -9.31
N CYS A 207 -7.54 0.18 -10.34
CA CYS A 207 -6.60 1.28 -10.13
C CYS A 207 -7.24 2.45 -9.37
N TYR A 208 -8.47 2.80 -9.73
CA TYR A 208 -9.19 3.87 -9.07
C TYR A 208 -9.46 3.54 -7.59
N LEU A 209 -10.00 2.37 -7.28
CA LEU A 209 -10.29 1.95 -5.91
C LEU A 209 -9.03 1.86 -5.03
N VAL A 210 -7.91 1.41 -5.59
CA VAL A 210 -6.61 1.43 -4.89
C VAL A 210 -6.12 2.85 -4.65
N SER A 211 -6.23 3.74 -5.65
CA SER A 211 -5.83 5.15 -5.52
C SER A 211 -6.64 5.91 -4.45
N LYS A 212 -7.84 5.40 -4.13
CA LYS A 212 -8.73 5.91 -3.09
C LYS A 212 -8.58 5.18 -1.76
N ASN A 213 -7.57 4.32 -1.62
CA ASN A 213 -7.32 3.54 -0.41
C ASN A 213 -8.51 2.66 0.02
N ILE A 214 -9.35 2.22 -0.92
CA ILE A 214 -10.45 1.29 -0.62
C ILE A 214 -9.98 -0.16 -0.77
N LEU A 215 -9.16 -0.43 -1.80
CA LEU A 215 -8.61 -1.75 -2.08
C LEU A 215 -7.08 -1.73 -2.03
N PHE A 216 -6.52 -2.91 -1.77
CA PHE A 216 -5.11 -3.21 -1.83
C PHE A 216 -4.86 -4.37 -2.80
N VAL A 217 -3.78 -4.29 -3.55
CA VAL A 217 -3.36 -5.34 -4.49
C VAL A 217 -2.10 -6.01 -3.94
N ASP A 218 -2.15 -7.30 -3.65
CA ASP A 218 -0.94 -8.09 -3.43
C ASP A 218 -0.49 -8.67 -4.77
N THR A 219 0.63 -8.14 -5.26
CA THR A 219 1.20 -8.46 -6.57
C THR A 219 1.86 -9.84 -6.61
N ARG A 220 2.33 -10.31 -5.45
CA ARG A 220 3.02 -11.59 -5.33
C ARG A 220 2.02 -12.73 -5.32
N GLU A 221 0.99 -12.60 -4.49
CA GLU A 221 -0.05 -13.64 -4.36
C GLU A 221 -1.17 -13.48 -5.41
N LYS A 222 -1.14 -12.37 -6.16
CA LYS A 222 -2.15 -11.97 -7.15
C LYS A 222 -3.55 -11.91 -6.55
N ILE A 223 -3.67 -11.30 -5.38
CA ILE A 223 -4.94 -11.11 -4.69
C ILE A 223 -5.28 -9.63 -4.55
N ILE A 224 -6.58 -9.35 -4.46
CA ILE A 224 -7.13 -8.04 -4.11
C ILE A 224 -7.92 -8.20 -2.83
N LYS A 225 -7.71 -7.30 -1.89
CA LYS A 225 -8.40 -7.25 -0.60
C LYS A 225 -8.77 -5.81 -0.25
N PRO A 226 -9.77 -5.57 0.61
CA PRO A 226 -10.03 -4.23 1.11
C PRO A 226 -8.85 -3.71 1.94
N GLN A 227 -8.66 -2.39 1.94
CA GLN A 227 -7.54 -1.74 2.61
C GLN A 227 -7.63 -1.82 4.14
N THR A 228 -8.85 -1.90 4.67
CA THR A 228 -9.15 -2.12 6.09
C THR A 228 -10.34 -3.07 6.26
N LYS A 229 -10.50 -3.60 7.48
CA LYS A 229 -11.69 -4.37 7.84
C LYS A 229 -12.96 -3.50 7.86
N PHE A 230 -12.85 -2.20 8.13
CA PHE A 230 -13.96 -1.27 7.97
C PHE A 230 -14.43 -1.19 6.52
N ASP A 231 -13.51 -1.10 5.55
CA ASP A 231 -13.86 -1.07 4.13
C ASP A 231 -14.54 -2.36 3.70
N LEU A 232 -14.03 -3.52 4.13
CA LEU A 232 -14.66 -4.82 3.88
C LEU A 232 -16.11 -4.86 4.38
N LEU A 233 -16.33 -4.42 5.63
CA LEU A 233 -17.65 -4.41 6.25
C LEU A 233 -18.58 -3.35 5.64
N ALA A 234 -18.03 -2.22 5.20
CA ALA A 234 -18.78 -1.18 4.49
C ALA A 234 -19.24 -1.70 3.13
N ILE A 235 -18.33 -2.29 2.34
CA ILE A 235 -18.63 -2.89 1.02
C ILE A 235 -19.77 -3.92 1.13
N ARG A 236 -19.74 -4.79 2.14
CA ARG A 236 -20.78 -5.83 2.35
C ARG A 236 -22.16 -5.30 2.68
N LYS A 237 -22.31 -3.99 2.91
CA LYS A 237 -23.59 -3.34 3.22
C LYS A 237 -24.21 -2.62 2.01
N PHE A 238 -23.54 -2.63 0.86
CA PHE A 238 -24.07 -2.23 -0.44
C PHE A 238 -24.56 -3.46 -1.22
#